data_AF-A0A935P2V2-F1
#
_entry.id   AF-A0A935P2V2-F1
#
_cell.length_a   1.000
_cell.length_b   1.000
_cell.length_c   1.000
_cell.angle_alpha   90.00
_cell.angle_beta   90.00
_cell.angle_gamma   90.00
#
_symmetry.space_group_name_H-M   'P 1'
#
loop_
_entity.id
_entity.type
_entity.pdbx_description
1 polymer ?
#
loop_
_entity_poly.entity_id
_entity_poly.type
_entity_poly.pdbx_seq_one_letter_code
_entity_poly.pdbx_strand_id
1 'polypeptide(L)'
;MISGLVRTSWLLAAWPLGFLASSVASLAYGESVIVQPAAEKVGSPTTEAGPSTAPSTTGLADDALPLFAGPADRVNGDEAPGLVAFTFDDGPAPITTPLVLRALAQYRVPATFFVVNRHLVGRRGEVGLPLVAQMVAEGHLVGGHTANHARLGTPARAVLQRELDDSIALLSGAAGQPIELFRPPYGVMGKAAARRVAALGLTDVRWSVDPKDFHGKDGEALRREVLADLVAEHGGIVLLHDTKRVTAGAVADLLSDLQRLNCRRMERGQEPLLPVSLHYFLRDQGRPRPVPAKVQARTAEYRAYLVQVCQERQERQERQERQDHEDRPAPRDLAASDRRDTTDGRDLKLDRAQQRRERRELRRRERRERRERRLRAREEQAPDRPAEDRRGAERPVGPVSWPTGEPTGEPTGQPNGEPTSETTSEPTSEPTSEPTSETTGQPTDEPPGAPAHPTDLRGI
;
A
#
# COMPACT_ATOMS: atom_id res chain seq x y z
N MET A 1 -74.56 22.25 7.48
CA MET A 1 -74.42 22.83 6.12
C MET A 1 -73.82 21.71 5.27
N ILE A 2 -74.59 21.11 4.35
CA ILE A 2 -74.55 21.35 2.89
C ILE A 2 -73.16 20.94 2.33
N SER A 3 -72.97 19.68 1.89
CA SER A 3 -73.19 19.11 0.53
C SER A 3 -72.00 19.33 -0.42
N GLY A 4 -71.61 18.42 -1.34
CA GLY A 4 -72.12 17.09 -1.73
C GLY A 4 -70.99 16.14 -2.21
N LEU A 5 -71.25 14.85 -2.53
CA LEU A 5 -71.51 14.30 -3.89
C LEU A 5 -70.36 14.49 -4.93
N VAL A 6 -69.97 13.57 -5.83
CA VAL A 6 -70.19 12.10 -6.08
C VAL A 6 -69.22 11.72 -7.28
N ARG A 7 -68.85 10.50 -7.72
CA ARG A 7 -69.36 9.11 -7.72
C ARG A 7 -68.23 8.04 -7.89
N THR A 8 -68.65 6.77 -8.01
CA THR A 8 -67.98 5.56 -8.57
C THR A 8 -67.62 5.71 -10.08
N SER A 9 -66.92 4.81 -10.79
CA SER A 9 -66.87 3.33 -10.70
C SER A 9 -65.69 2.65 -11.46
N TRP A 10 -65.61 1.32 -11.36
CA TRP A 10 -64.75 0.40 -12.14
C TRP A 10 -65.30 0.11 -13.56
N LEU A 11 -64.47 -0.45 -14.47
CA LEU A 11 -64.75 -1.70 -15.21
C LEU A 11 -63.56 -2.23 -16.07
N LEU A 12 -63.72 -3.42 -16.67
CA LEU A 12 -62.71 -4.24 -17.37
C LEU A 12 -63.05 -4.49 -18.86
N ALA A 13 -62.03 -4.59 -19.72
CA ALA A 13 -62.00 -5.31 -21.02
C ALA A 13 -60.53 -5.38 -21.49
N ALA A 14 -59.89 -6.51 -21.87
CA ALA A 14 -60.19 -7.61 -22.81
C ALA A 14 -59.53 -7.40 -24.20
N TRP A 15 -59.01 -8.49 -24.80
CA TRP A 15 -58.13 -8.49 -25.99
C TRP A 15 -58.89 -8.34 -27.33
N PRO A 16 -58.17 -8.17 -28.46
CA PRO A 16 -58.01 -9.35 -29.35
C PRO A 16 -56.59 -9.57 -29.91
N LEU A 17 -56.41 -10.71 -30.57
CA LEU A 17 -55.18 -11.17 -31.23
C LEU A 17 -54.95 -10.54 -32.62
N GLY A 18 -53.70 -10.51 -33.08
CA GLY A 18 -53.34 -10.18 -34.47
C GLY A 18 -52.02 -10.85 -34.89
N PHE A 19 -52.07 -11.72 -35.90
CA PHE A 19 -50.91 -12.41 -36.47
C PHE A 19 -50.17 -11.54 -37.50
N LEU A 20 -48.84 -11.67 -37.56
CA LEU A 20 -48.09 -11.88 -38.80
C LEU A 20 -46.75 -12.57 -38.47
N ALA A 21 -46.15 -13.26 -39.44
CA ALA A 21 -45.17 -14.32 -39.17
C ALA A 21 -43.97 -14.36 -40.13
N SER A 22 -42.92 -15.05 -39.67
CA SER A 22 -41.75 -15.53 -40.43
C SER A 22 -40.78 -14.44 -40.94
N SER A 23 -39.47 -14.68 -41.02
CA SER A 23 -38.77 -15.98 -41.07
C SER A 23 -37.49 -16.02 -40.22
N VAL A 24 -37.16 -17.21 -39.70
CA VAL A 24 -35.84 -17.54 -39.15
C VAL A 24 -35.36 -18.82 -39.85
N ALA A 25 -34.14 -18.83 -40.38
CA ALA A 25 -33.58 -19.98 -41.10
C ALA A 25 -32.89 -20.96 -40.16
N SER A 26 -33.04 -22.26 -40.45
CA SER A 26 -32.58 -23.35 -39.59
C SER A 26 -31.07 -23.61 -39.66
N LEU A 27 -30.48 -23.78 -38.47
CA LEU A 27 -29.73 -24.97 -38.02
C LEU A 27 -28.86 -25.76 -39.01
N ALA A 28 -27.61 -25.99 -38.60
CA ALA A 28 -26.91 -27.26 -38.80
C ALA A 28 -26.46 -27.77 -37.42
N TYR A 29 -26.75 -29.04 -37.11
CA TYR A 29 -26.28 -29.73 -35.90
C TYR A 29 -24.92 -30.41 -36.18
N GLY A 30 -24.09 -30.53 -35.14
CA GLY A 30 -22.92 -31.40 -35.13
C GLY A 30 -22.89 -32.18 -33.82
N GLU A 31 -22.74 -33.49 -33.89
CA GLU A 31 -22.89 -34.39 -32.74
C GLU A 31 -21.73 -34.29 -31.75
N SER A 32 -22.05 -34.45 -30.46
CA SER A 32 -21.07 -34.67 -29.39
C SER A 32 -21.25 -36.08 -28.83
N VAL A 33 -20.28 -36.96 -29.12
CA VAL A 33 -20.30 -38.36 -28.68
C VAL A 33 -19.82 -38.43 -27.22
N ILE A 34 -20.66 -38.96 -26.33
CA ILE A 34 -20.26 -39.30 -24.96
C ILE A 34 -19.75 -40.74 -24.94
N VAL A 35 -18.56 -40.96 -24.37
CA VAL A 35 -18.01 -42.29 -24.09
C VAL A 35 -17.67 -42.39 -22.61
N GLN A 36 -18.26 -43.35 -21.92
CA GLN A 36 -17.84 -43.79 -20.58
C GLN A 36 -16.98 -45.05 -20.72
N PRO A 37 -15.83 -45.17 -20.03
CA PRO A 37 -15.18 -46.45 -19.80
C PRO A 37 -15.85 -47.18 -18.61
N ALA A 38 -16.03 -48.49 -18.74
CA ALA A 38 -16.62 -49.34 -17.70
C ALA A 38 -15.61 -49.71 -16.60
N ALA A 39 -16.10 -50.20 -15.47
CA ALA A 39 -15.28 -50.77 -14.40
C ALA A 39 -15.21 -52.30 -14.53
N GLU A 40 -14.00 -52.86 -14.41
CA GLU A 40 -13.77 -54.31 -14.37
C GLU A 40 -12.81 -54.67 -13.21
N LYS A 41 -12.84 -55.92 -12.75
CA LYS A 41 -12.11 -56.45 -11.58
C LYS A 41 -10.95 -57.38 -12.00
N VAL A 42 -10.28 -57.94 -10.99
CA VAL A 42 -9.13 -58.89 -11.03
C VAL A 42 -7.78 -58.16 -11.14
N GLY A 43 -6.74 -58.49 -10.35
CA GLY A 43 -6.65 -59.41 -9.21
C GLY A 43 -5.23 -59.41 -8.62
N SER A 44 -5.04 -59.95 -7.40
CA SER A 44 -3.70 -60.08 -6.77
C SER A 44 -3.06 -61.44 -7.12
N PRO A 45 -1.72 -61.54 -7.24
CA PRO A 45 -0.94 -61.94 -6.05
C PRO A 45 0.49 -61.36 -5.89
N THR A 46 0.90 -61.23 -4.62
CA THR A 46 2.19 -61.53 -3.93
C THR A 46 3.57 -61.48 -4.63
N THR A 47 4.59 -61.08 -3.83
CA THR A 47 6.07 -61.27 -3.98
C THR A 47 6.79 -60.41 -5.03
N GLU A 48 8.03 -59.94 -4.87
CA GLU A 48 9.07 -60.12 -3.82
C GLU A 48 9.58 -58.78 -3.23
N ALA A 49 10.54 -58.83 -2.29
CA ALA A 49 11.22 -57.66 -1.73
C ALA A 49 12.72 -57.64 -2.08
N GLY A 50 13.22 -56.50 -2.56
CA GLY A 50 14.64 -56.24 -2.85
C GLY A 50 14.98 -54.75 -2.68
N PRO A 51 16.24 -54.39 -2.36
CA PRO A 51 16.56 -53.05 -1.85
C PRO A 51 16.65 -51.99 -2.96
N SER A 52 15.66 -51.09 -3.01
CA SER A 52 15.76 -49.86 -3.80
C SER A 52 16.65 -48.85 -3.09
N THR A 53 17.84 -48.58 -3.64
CA THR A 53 18.70 -47.47 -3.22
C THR A 53 17.97 -46.15 -3.44
N ALA A 54 17.78 -45.36 -2.38
CA ALA A 54 17.17 -44.05 -2.49
C ALA A 54 18.07 -43.08 -3.30
N PRO A 55 17.58 -42.45 -4.37
CA PRO A 55 18.31 -41.36 -5.02
C PRO A 55 18.32 -40.15 -4.09
N SER A 56 19.50 -39.66 -3.73
CA SER A 56 19.64 -38.45 -2.90
C SER A 56 19.10 -37.23 -3.65
N THR A 57 17.95 -36.71 -3.23
CA THR A 57 17.36 -35.49 -3.78
C THR A 57 18.07 -34.23 -3.25
N THR A 58 19.34 -34.07 -3.64
CA THR A 58 20.08 -32.82 -3.51
C THR A 58 19.87 -31.96 -4.76
N GLY A 59 18.80 -31.17 -4.76
CA GLY A 59 18.47 -30.23 -5.84
C GLY A 59 17.11 -29.56 -5.62
N LEU A 60 16.96 -28.33 -6.13
CA LEU A 60 15.75 -27.50 -6.05
C LEU A 60 15.33 -27.06 -4.63
N ALA A 61 16.30 -26.58 -3.86
CA ALA A 61 16.03 -25.42 -2.99
C ALA A 61 16.22 -24.16 -3.84
N ASP A 62 15.16 -23.68 -4.50
CA ASP A 62 15.17 -22.36 -5.16
C ASP A 62 15.29 -21.26 -4.10
N ASP A 63 16.06 -20.20 -4.41
CA ASP A 63 16.44 -19.12 -3.47
C ASP A 63 15.24 -18.27 -3.00
N ALA A 64 14.48 -18.81 -2.05
CA ALA A 64 13.50 -18.10 -1.24
C ALA A 64 14.20 -17.20 -0.21
N LEU A 65 14.95 -16.20 -0.69
CA LEU A 65 15.24 -15.01 0.12
C LEU A 65 13.90 -14.49 0.69
N PRO A 66 13.78 -14.27 2.00
CA PRO A 66 12.55 -13.75 2.57
C PRO A 66 12.25 -12.39 1.93
N LEU A 67 10.97 -12.13 1.64
CA LEU A 67 10.54 -10.98 0.83
C LEU A 67 11.08 -9.65 1.37
N PHE A 68 11.29 -9.58 2.69
CA PHE A 68 12.18 -8.64 3.33
C PHE A 68 13.20 -9.42 4.17
N ALA A 69 14.44 -8.95 4.23
CA ALA A 69 15.51 -9.56 5.01
C ALA A 69 15.60 -8.98 6.42
N GLY A 70 14.47 -8.89 7.13
CA GLY A 70 14.37 -8.18 8.41
C GLY A 70 14.23 -6.67 8.25
N PRO A 71 14.25 -5.90 9.36
CA PRO A 71 14.11 -4.44 9.33
C PRO A 71 15.20 -3.78 8.50
N ALA A 72 14.81 -2.82 7.65
CA ALA A 72 15.72 -1.94 6.92
C ALA A 72 15.84 -0.56 7.61
N ASP A 73 16.77 0.28 7.16
CA ASP A 73 16.84 1.69 7.53
C ASP A 73 15.48 2.40 7.28
N ARG A 74 15.14 3.43 8.07
CA ARG A 74 13.93 4.23 7.83
C ARG A 74 13.95 4.82 6.43
N VAL A 75 12.97 4.42 5.60
CA VAL A 75 12.80 4.85 4.22
C VAL A 75 12.05 6.19 4.16
N ASN A 76 12.53 7.13 3.34
CA ASN A 76 12.05 8.51 3.31
C ASN A 76 11.56 8.95 1.92
N GLY A 77 11.88 8.20 0.86
CA GLY A 77 11.48 8.47 -0.51
C GLY A 77 12.51 9.26 -1.34
N ASP A 78 13.74 9.40 -0.85
CA ASP A 78 14.89 9.97 -1.56
C ASP A 78 16.06 8.96 -1.76
N GLU A 79 15.86 7.70 -1.39
CA GLU A 79 16.86 6.62 -1.49
C GLU A 79 17.13 6.13 -2.93
N ALA A 80 16.19 6.32 -3.86
CA ALA A 80 16.26 5.80 -5.23
C ALA A 80 15.73 6.81 -6.28
N PRO A 81 16.56 7.78 -6.72
CA PRO A 81 16.22 8.70 -7.79
C PRO A 81 15.85 7.97 -9.11
N GLY A 82 14.91 8.53 -9.86
CA GLY A 82 14.35 7.96 -11.08
C GLY A 82 13.27 6.90 -10.84
N LEU A 83 13.14 6.36 -9.63
CA LEU A 83 12.15 5.33 -9.29
C LEU A 83 10.95 5.92 -8.55
N VAL A 84 9.79 5.27 -8.67
CA VAL A 84 8.52 5.71 -8.08
C VAL A 84 7.83 4.55 -7.38
N ALA A 85 7.52 4.67 -6.09
CA ALA A 85 6.69 3.70 -5.38
C ALA A 85 5.34 4.32 -4.99
N PHE A 86 4.25 3.73 -5.48
CA PHE A 86 2.89 4.11 -5.08
C PHE A 86 2.52 3.43 -3.77
N THR A 87 2.04 4.21 -2.80
CA THR A 87 1.66 3.71 -1.47
C THR A 87 0.29 4.23 -1.05
N PHE A 88 -0.51 3.38 -0.41
CA PHE A 88 -1.91 3.65 -0.07
C PHE A 88 -2.19 3.38 1.40
N ASP A 89 -2.62 4.39 2.14
CA ASP A 89 -2.91 4.34 3.58
C ASP A 89 -4.44 4.27 3.86
N ASP A 90 -4.81 4.06 5.13
CA ASP A 90 -6.17 3.92 5.70
C ASP A 90 -6.96 2.62 5.39
N GLY A 91 -6.57 1.84 4.39
CA GLY A 91 -7.35 0.72 3.84
C GLY A 91 -7.39 -0.58 4.67
N PRO A 92 -8.05 -1.64 4.16
CA PRO A 92 -8.86 -1.67 2.94
C PRO A 92 -10.28 -1.10 3.13
N ALA A 93 -10.85 -0.51 2.08
CA ALA A 93 -12.23 -0.06 1.98
C ALA A 93 -13.00 -0.85 0.89
N PRO A 94 -14.14 -1.51 1.21
CA PRO A 94 -14.89 -2.40 0.33
C PRO A 94 -15.25 -1.89 -1.08
N ILE A 95 -15.36 -0.56 -1.27
CA ILE A 95 -15.78 0.04 -2.55
C ILE A 95 -14.58 0.60 -3.33
N THR A 96 -13.62 1.22 -2.64
CA THR A 96 -12.58 2.04 -3.27
C THR A 96 -11.24 1.32 -3.43
N THR A 97 -10.87 0.41 -2.52
CA THR A 97 -9.69 -0.46 -2.69
C THR A 97 -9.77 -1.34 -3.95
N PRO A 98 -10.92 -1.98 -4.29
CA PRO A 98 -11.04 -2.74 -5.54
C PRO A 98 -10.89 -1.90 -6.82
N LEU A 99 -11.20 -0.60 -6.77
CA LEU A 99 -10.98 0.32 -7.89
C LEU A 99 -9.49 0.64 -8.05
N VAL A 100 -8.77 0.85 -6.93
CA VAL A 100 -7.32 1.05 -6.92
C VAL A 100 -6.59 -0.19 -7.43
N LEU A 101 -6.92 -1.39 -6.94
CA LEU A 101 -6.33 -2.66 -7.39
C LEU A 101 -6.54 -2.89 -8.89
N ARG A 102 -7.78 -2.74 -9.41
CA ARG A 102 -8.04 -2.85 -10.85
C ARG A 102 -7.23 -1.86 -11.70
N ALA A 103 -7.05 -0.63 -11.23
CA ALA A 103 -6.24 0.37 -11.93
C ALA A 103 -4.74 0.00 -11.91
N LEU A 104 -4.22 -0.48 -10.78
CA LEU A 104 -2.83 -0.94 -10.67
C LEU A 104 -2.57 -2.15 -11.58
N ALA A 105 -3.48 -3.13 -11.61
CA ALA A 105 -3.42 -4.30 -12.49
C ALA A 105 -3.47 -3.91 -13.97
N GLN A 106 -4.42 -3.04 -14.38
CA GLN A 106 -4.57 -2.53 -15.75
C GLN A 106 -3.25 -1.91 -16.28
N TYR A 107 -2.56 -1.14 -15.44
CA TYR A 107 -1.31 -0.48 -15.79
C TYR A 107 -0.05 -1.28 -15.42
N ARG A 108 -0.19 -2.51 -14.89
CA ARG A 108 0.88 -3.41 -14.42
C ARG A 108 1.75 -2.87 -13.27
N VAL A 109 1.30 -1.84 -12.56
CA VAL A 109 2.08 -1.10 -11.57
C VAL A 109 2.06 -1.79 -10.19
N PRO A 110 3.21 -2.12 -9.58
CA PRO A 110 3.27 -2.56 -8.18
C PRO A 110 3.00 -1.40 -7.21
N ALA A 111 2.56 -1.74 -5.99
CA ALA A 111 2.23 -0.75 -4.94
C ALA A 111 2.42 -1.35 -3.54
N THR A 112 2.28 -0.52 -2.50
CA THR A 112 2.24 -0.97 -1.10
C THR A 112 1.00 -0.42 -0.39
N PHE A 113 0.29 -1.26 0.35
CA PHE A 113 -0.90 -0.89 1.12
C PHE A 113 -0.58 -0.91 2.61
N PHE A 114 -0.76 0.22 3.29
CA PHE A 114 -0.58 0.37 4.73
C PHE A 114 -1.95 0.26 5.41
N VAL A 115 -2.22 -0.93 5.98
CA VAL A 115 -3.55 -1.39 6.39
C VAL A 115 -3.85 -1.06 7.85
N VAL A 116 -5.09 -0.64 8.12
CA VAL A 116 -5.61 -0.33 9.47
C VAL A 116 -6.56 -1.45 9.92
N ASN A 117 -6.20 -2.19 10.98
CA ASN A 117 -6.88 -3.46 11.29
C ASN A 117 -8.36 -3.35 11.70
N ARG A 118 -8.87 -2.15 12.06
CA ARG A 118 -10.31 -1.88 12.25
C ARG A 118 -11.18 -2.22 11.03
N HIS A 119 -10.57 -2.48 9.87
CA HIS A 119 -11.23 -2.92 8.65
C HIS A 119 -11.16 -4.44 8.43
N LEU A 120 -10.39 -5.16 9.25
CA LEU A 120 -10.20 -6.61 9.18
C LEU A 120 -11.00 -7.39 10.24
N VAL A 121 -11.69 -6.69 11.15
CA VAL A 121 -12.39 -7.27 12.31
C VAL A 121 -13.92 -7.12 12.22
N GLY A 122 -14.64 -8.10 12.79
CA GLY A 122 -16.10 -8.18 12.73
C GLY A 122 -16.61 -8.15 11.28
N ARG A 123 -17.80 -7.57 11.05
CA ARG A 123 -18.43 -7.49 9.72
C ARG A 123 -17.63 -6.75 8.64
N ARG A 124 -16.55 -6.05 9.00
CA ARG A 124 -15.63 -5.47 8.00
C ARG A 124 -14.64 -6.51 7.48
N GLY A 125 -14.21 -7.45 8.33
CA GLY A 125 -13.30 -8.53 7.97
C GLY A 125 -13.82 -9.43 6.85
N GLU A 126 -15.14 -9.60 6.75
CA GLU A 126 -15.83 -10.32 5.65
C GLU A 126 -15.39 -9.86 4.25
N VAL A 127 -15.01 -8.58 4.09
CA VAL A 127 -14.48 -8.02 2.84
C VAL A 127 -13.02 -7.60 2.99
N GLY A 128 -12.59 -7.14 4.17
CA GLY A 128 -11.23 -6.67 4.43
C GLY A 128 -10.19 -7.77 4.33
N LEU A 129 -10.46 -8.98 4.86
CA LEU A 129 -9.51 -10.09 4.83
C LEU A 129 -9.29 -10.61 3.38
N PRO A 130 -10.34 -10.85 2.55
CA PRO A 130 -10.15 -11.13 1.12
C PRO A 130 -9.36 -10.06 0.37
N LEU A 131 -9.54 -8.78 0.68
CA LEU A 131 -8.80 -7.69 0.01
C LEU A 131 -7.31 -7.68 0.38
N VAL A 132 -6.93 -8.02 1.63
CA VAL A 132 -5.52 -8.18 2.00
C VAL A 132 -4.90 -9.38 1.28
N ALA A 133 -5.60 -10.51 1.20
CA ALA A 133 -5.15 -11.66 0.42
C ALA A 133 -5.01 -11.34 -1.07
N GLN A 134 -5.94 -10.56 -1.64
CA GLN A 134 -5.87 -10.09 -3.04
C GLN A 134 -4.64 -9.20 -3.29
N MET A 135 -4.32 -8.25 -2.39
CA MET A 135 -3.11 -7.42 -2.50
C MET A 135 -1.85 -8.28 -2.63
N VAL A 136 -1.73 -9.31 -1.79
CA VAL A 136 -0.59 -10.24 -1.80
C VAL A 136 -0.55 -11.08 -3.08
N ALA A 137 -1.69 -11.62 -3.51
CA ALA A 137 -1.81 -12.43 -4.71
C ALA A 137 -1.47 -11.66 -6.01
N GLU A 138 -1.87 -10.38 -6.10
CA GLU A 138 -1.50 -9.47 -7.20
C GLU A 138 -0.06 -8.92 -7.07
N GLY A 139 0.71 -9.39 -6.08
CA GLY A 139 2.12 -9.05 -5.86
C GLY A 139 2.34 -7.61 -5.40
N HIS A 140 1.36 -7.02 -4.73
CA HIS A 140 1.53 -5.80 -3.95
C HIS A 140 2.12 -6.12 -2.58
N LEU A 141 2.72 -5.12 -1.96
CA LEU A 141 3.20 -5.21 -0.59
C LEU A 141 2.11 -4.79 0.40
N VAL A 142 2.13 -5.40 1.59
CA VAL A 142 1.25 -5.03 2.70
C VAL A 142 2.12 -4.59 3.88
N GLY A 143 1.74 -3.50 4.54
CA GLY A 143 2.41 -2.94 5.71
C GLY A 143 1.41 -2.56 6.80
N GLY A 144 1.87 -2.50 8.05
CA GLY A 144 1.02 -2.09 9.18
C GLY A 144 0.78 -0.59 9.23
N HIS A 145 -0.44 -0.17 9.54
CA HIS A 145 -0.83 1.22 9.78
C HIS A 145 -1.61 1.42 11.09
N THR A 146 -1.28 0.60 12.09
CA THR A 146 -1.93 0.46 13.41
C THR A 146 -3.33 -0.15 13.40
N ALA A 147 -3.87 -0.46 14.56
CA ALA A 147 -5.18 -1.11 14.67
C ALA A 147 -6.32 -0.12 14.36
N ASN A 148 -6.23 1.12 14.86
CA ASN A 148 -7.32 2.10 14.79
C ASN A 148 -6.95 3.43 14.12
N HIS A 149 -5.75 3.55 13.53
CA HIS A 149 -5.15 4.80 13.02
C HIS A 149 -4.74 5.76 14.17
N ALA A 150 -4.08 5.20 15.20
CA ALA A 150 -3.70 5.93 16.41
C ALA A 150 -2.44 6.82 16.23
N ARG A 151 -2.43 7.99 16.88
CA ARG A 151 -1.26 8.91 16.88
C ARG A 151 -0.18 8.41 17.85
N LEU A 152 0.90 7.84 17.34
CA LEU A 152 1.97 7.23 18.16
C LEU A 152 3.01 8.22 18.70
N GLY A 153 2.59 9.43 19.07
CA GLY A 153 3.47 10.48 19.61
C GLY A 153 3.98 10.19 21.02
N THR A 154 3.07 10.08 21.99
CA THR A 154 3.34 9.74 23.40
C THR A 154 2.38 8.64 23.90
N PRO A 155 2.29 7.48 23.23
CA PRO A 155 1.34 6.42 23.59
C PRO A 155 1.73 5.70 24.87
N ALA A 156 0.74 5.34 25.69
CA ALA A 156 0.92 4.44 26.82
C ALA A 156 1.24 3.00 26.36
N ARG A 157 1.84 2.17 27.22
CA ARG A 157 2.24 0.79 26.87
C ARG A 157 1.07 -0.06 26.36
N ALA A 158 -0.11 0.03 26.98
CA ALA A 158 -1.32 -0.67 26.55
C ALA A 158 -1.97 -0.09 25.27
N VAL A 159 -1.49 1.06 24.77
CA VAL A 159 -1.81 1.55 23.41
C VAL A 159 -0.82 0.93 22.42
N LEU A 160 0.48 0.90 22.74
CA LEU A 160 1.49 0.25 21.88
C LEU A 160 1.19 -1.23 21.62
N GLN A 161 0.82 -2.00 22.65
CA GLN A 161 0.43 -3.41 22.51
C GLN A 161 -0.65 -3.59 21.42
N ARG A 162 -1.76 -2.86 21.55
CA ARG A 162 -2.92 -3.00 20.64
C ARG A 162 -2.68 -2.38 19.26
N GLU A 163 -2.02 -1.22 19.21
CA GLU A 163 -1.83 -0.45 17.98
C GLU A 163 -0.58 -0.85 17.18
N LEU A 164 0.33 -1.67 17.74
CA LEU A 164 1.45 -2.26 17.01
C LEU A 164 1.43 -3.78 17.10
N ASP A 165 1.64 -4.34 18.29
CA ASP A 165 1.97 -5.76 18.48
C ASP A 165 0.82 -6.67 18.00
N ASP A 166 -0.37 -6.48 18.57
CA ASP A 166 -1.58 -7.24 18.23
C ASP A 166 -2.02 -6.95 16.78
N SER A 167 -1.76 -5.72 16.30
CA SER A 167 -2.08 -5.28 14.94
C SER A 167 -1.20 -5.97 13.90
N ILE A 168 0.09 -6.13 14.16
CA ILE A 168 1.04 -6.76 13.24
C ILE A 168 0.86 -8.28 13.23
N ALA A 169 0.53 -8.90 14.38
CA ALA A 169 0.15 -10.30 14.45
C ALA A 169 -1.08 -10.61 13.59
N LEU A 170 -2.18 -9.87 13.78
CA LEU A 170 -3.42 -10.07 13.00
C LEU A 170 -3.20 -9.81 11.50
N LEU A 171 -2.47 -8.74 11.14
CA LEU A 171 -2.22 -8.40 9.74
C LEU A 171 -1.31 -9.42 9.04
N SER A 172 -0.33 -10.00 9.74
CA SER A 172 0.51 -11.08 9.20
C SER A 172 -0.31 -12.35 8.94
N GLY A 173 -1.23 -12.69 9.85
CA GLY A 173 -2.20 -13.77 9.62
C GLY A 173 -3.12 -13.51 8.42
N ALA A 174 -3.63 -12.28 8.28
CA ALA A 174 -4.48 -11.88 7.16
C ALA A 174 -3.74 -11.84 5.80
N ALA A 175 -2.43 -11.55 5.80
CA ALA A 175 -1.59 -11.51 4.61
C ALA A 175 -0.97 -12.88 4.25
N GLY A 176 -1.06 -13.88 5.13
CA GLY A 176 -0.42 -15.19 4.96
C GLY A 176 1.12 -15.16 5.02
N GLN A 177 1.70 -14.05 5.49
CA GLN A 177 3.16 -13.81 5.51
C GLN A 177 3.53 -12.80 6.62
N PRO A 178 4.79 -12.75 7.07
CA PRO A 178 5.26 -11.71 7.99
C PRO A 178 5.08 -10.29 7.42
N ILE A 179 4.63 -9.36 8.26
CA ILE A 179 4.61 -7.93 7.93
C ILE A 179 5.89 -7.29 8.45
N GLU A 180 6.75 -6.83 7.54
CA GLU A 180 8.04 -6.19 7.86
C GLU A 180 8.08 -4.69 7.51
N LEU A 181 6.98 -4.15 6.99
CA LEU A 181 6.81 -2.72 6.70
C LEU A 181 5.80 -2.09 7.65
N PHE A 182 6.11 -0.89 8.16
CA PHE A 182 5.20 -0.11 9.00
C PHE A 182 5.24 1.37 8.60
N ARG A 183 4.08 2.02 8.62
CA ARG A 183 3.97 3.47 8.48
C ARG A 183 3.17 4.04 9.66
N PRO A 184 3.71 4.96 10.46
CA PRO A 184 2.97 5.56 11.56
C PRO A 184 1.88 6.52 11.04
N PRO A 185 0.62 6.40 11.51
CA PRO A 185 -0.45 7.35 11.19
C PRO A 185 -0.04 8.81 11.35
N TYR A 186 -0.47 9.65 10.40
CA TYR A 186 -0.11 11.06 10.28
C TYR A 186 1.42 11.34 10.23
N GLY A 187 2.27 10.32 10.08
CA GLY A 187 3.73 10.43 10.20
C GLY A 187 4.23 10.65 11.65
N VAL A 188 3.39 10.45 12.67
CA VAL A 188 3.72 10.78 14.07
C VAL A 188 4.15 9.55 14.86
N MET A 189 5.43 9.48 15.21
CA MET A 189 6.02 8.40 16.00
C MET A 189 7.08 8.94 16.97
N GLY A 190 6.85 8.77 18.27
CA GLY A 190 7.80 9.16 19.33
C GLY A 190 8.72 8.01 19.77
N LYS A 191 9.66 8.31 20.68
CA LYS A 191 10.75 7.39 21.10
C LYS A 191 10.26 6.02 21.59
N ALA A 192 9.14 5.96 22.31
CA ALA A 192 8.58 4.69 22.80
C ALA A 192 8.04 3.82 21.65
N ALA A 193 7.27 4.42 20.74
CA ALA A 193 6.73 3.74 19.56
C ALA A 193 7.84 3.30 18.60
N ALA A 194 8.82 4.18 18.31
CA ALA A 194 9.95 3.87 17.45
C ALA A 194 10.76 2.66 17.95
N ARG A 195 11.01 2.57 19.26
CA ARG A 195 11.66 1.39 19.88
C ARG A 195 10.82 0.13 19.74
N ARG A 196 9.48 0.20 19.84
CA ARG A 196 8.63 -0.99 19.67
C ARG A 196 8.54 -1.44 18.20
N VAL A 197 8.44 -0.49 17.25
CA VAL A 197 8.50 -0.78 15.81
C VAL A 197 9.81 -1.50 15.45
N ALA A 198 10.95 -0.99 15.91
CA ALA A 198 12.25 -1.67 15.73
C ALA A 198 12.29 -3.06 16.40
N ALA A 199 11.78 -3.19 17.63
CA ALA A 199 11.70 -4.45 18.37
C ALA A 199 10.61 -5.43 17.85
N LEU A 200 9.89 -5.08 16.78
CA LEU A 200 9.01 -5.96 16.02
C LEU A 200 9.61 -6.32 14.64
N GLY A 201 10.85 -5.89 14.34
CA GLY A 201 11.48 -6.12 13.03
C GLY A 201 10.94 -5.24 11.90
N LEU A 202 10.22 -4.15 12.23
CA LEU A 202 9.50 -3.34 11.25
C LEU A 202 10.34 -2.19 10.69
N THR A 203 10.34 -2.07 9.37
CA THR A 203 10.90 -0.92 8.64
C THR A 203 9.94 0.27 8.72
N ASP A 204 10.40 1.42 9.21
CA ASP A 204 9.63 2.67 9.23
C ASP A 204 9.62 3.32 7.83
N VAL A 205 8.47 3.33 7.15
CA VAL A 205 8.32 3.81 5.76
C VAL A 205 7.56 5.12 5.70
N ARG A 206 8.24 6.19 5.29
CA ARG A 206 7.64 7.52 5.06
C ARG A 206 7.32 7.73 3.58
N TRP A 207 7.29 8.99 3.16
CA TRP A 207 6.96 9.41 1.81
C TRP A 207 7.72 10.70 1.47
N SER A 208 7.96 10.91 0.18
CA SER A 208 8.50 12.16 -0.36
C SER A 208 7.44 12.93 -1.12
N VAL A 209 6.56 12.30 -1.89
CA VAL A 209 5.44 12.96 -2.58
C VAL A 209 4.17 12.88 -1.73
N ASP A 210 3.51 14.02 -1.52
CA ASP A 210 2.29 14.18 -0.71
C ASP A 210 1.36 15.22 -1.37
N PRO A 211 0.37 14.77 -2.17
CA PRO A 211 -0.57 15.64 -2.86
C PRO A 211 -1.80 16.00 -2.00
N LYS A 212 -1.87 15.50 -0.76
CA LYS A 212 -2.97 15.73 0.19
C LYS A 212 -4.34 15.39 -0.39
N ASP A 213 -4.43 14.20 -0.98
CA ASP A 213 -5.66 13.63 -1.56
C ASP A 213 -6.83 13.57 -0.56
N PHE A 214 -6.53 13.41 0.74
CA PHE A 214 -7.48 13.50 1.85
C PHE A 214 -8.14 14.89 2.02
N HIS A 215 -7.61 15.96 1.41
CA HIS A 215 -8.26 17.27 1.27
C HIS A 215 -8.87 17.50 -0.14
N GLY A 216 -8.69 16.56 -1.07
CA GLY A 216 -9.06 16.70 -2.47
C GLY A 216 -10.56 16.51 -2.75
N LYS A 217 -11.13 17.40 -3.55
CA LYS A 217 -12.43 17.21 -4.24
C LYS A 217 -12.31 17.03 -5.76
N ASP A 218 -11.08 17.16 -6.30
CA ASP A 218 -10.79 17.20 -7.73
C ASP A 218 -9.65 16.22 -8.06
N GLY A 219 -9.93 15.27 -8.96
CA GLY A 219 -8.97 14.29 -9.44
C GLY A 219 -7.90 14.89 -10.36
N GLU A 220 -8.22 15.90 -11.17
CA GLU A 220 -7.26 16.52 -12.08
C GLU A 220 -6.22 17.36 -11.30
N ALA A 221 -6.64 18.10 -10.27
CA ALA A 221 -5.71 18.74 -9.34
C ALA A 221 -4.80 17.72 -8.64
N LEU A 222 -5.35 16.60 -8.14
CA LEU A 222 -4.60 15.52 -7.51
C LEU A 222 -3.52 14.96 -8.45
N ARG A 223 -3.87 14.59 -9.68
CA ARG A 223 -2.90 14.05 -10.66
C ARG A 223 -1.80 15.05 -10.98
N ARG A 224 -2.16 16.31 -11.25
CA ARG A 224 -1.21 17.38 -11.56
C ARG A 224 -0.30 17.73 -10.37
N GLU A 225 -0.74 17.53 -9.13
CA GLU A 225 0.12 17.72 -7.95
C GLU A 225 1.11 16.55 -7.81
N VAL A 226 0.65 15.28 -7.88
CA VAL A 226 1.53 14.10 -7.83
C VAL A 226 2.63 14.17 -8.89
N LEU A 227 2.29 14.47 -10.14
CA LEU A 227 3.27 14.51 -11.24
C LEU A 227 4.24 15.69 -11.12
N ALA A 228 3.78 16.85 -10.61
CA ALA A 228 4.61 18.03 -10.40
C ALA A 228 5.56 17.89 -9.20
N ASP A 229 5.20 17.10 -8.18
CA ASP A 229 6.07 16.75 -7.07
C ASP A 229 7.03 15.61 -7.47
N LEU A 230 6.58 14.57 -8.17
CA LEU A 230 7.45 13.49 -8.70
C LEU A 230 8.59 14.03 -9.60
N VAL A 231 8.32 15.02 -10.45
CA VAL A 231 9.36 15.67 -11.26
C VAL A 231 10.30 16.54 -10.42
N ALA A 232 9.83 17.12 -9.31
CA ALA A 232 10.65 17.96 -8.43
C ALA A 232 11.55 17.15 -7.48
N GLU A 233 11.02 16.06 -6.92
CA GLU A 233 11.72 15.12 -6.01
C GLU A 233 12.54 14.07 -6.79
N HIS A 234 12.49 14.09 -8.13
CA HIS A 234 13.18 13.16 -9.04
C HIS A 234 12.75 11.69 -8.85
N GLY A 235 11.44 11.47 -8.70
CA GLY A 235 10.85 10.18 -8.33
C GLY A 235 10.31 10.22 -6.90
N GLY A 236 10.40 9.08 -6.21
CA GLY A 236 10.14 8.98 -4.78
C GLY A 236 8.94 8.12 -4.38
N ILE A 237 8.53 8.24 -3.12
CA ILE A 237 7.41 7.48 -2.54
C ILE A 237 6.18 8.39 -2.48
N VAL A 238 5.10 7.98 -3.15
CA VAL A 238 3.83 8.71 -3.23
C VAL A 238 2.90 8.24 -2.13
N LEU A 239 2.53 9.14 -1.22
CA LEU A 239 1.43 8.92 -0.28
C LEU A 239 0.09 9.20 -0.96
N LEU A 240 -0.80 8.22 -0.92
CA LEU A 240 -2.22 8.29 -1.28
C LEU A 240 -3.02 7.51 -0.23
N HIS A 241 -4.34 7.57 -0.28
CA HIS A 241 -5.23 6.81 0.61
C HIS A 241 -6.33 6.11 -0.20
N ASP A 242 -6.35 4.78 -0.21
CA ASP A 242 -7.29 3.99 -1.03
C ASP A 242 -8.75 4.09 -0.53
N THR A 243 -8.95 4.54 0.70
CA THR A 243 -10.27 4.85 1.29
C THR A 243 -10.93 6.10 0.72
N LYS A 244 -10.23 6.91 -0.08
CA LYS A 244 -10.73 8.20 -0.60
C LYS A 244 -11.28 8.03 -2.02
N ARG A 245 -12.53 8.46 -2.24
CA ARG A 245 -13.20 8.36 -3.56
C ARG A 245 -12.48 9.13 -4.67
N VAL A 246 -11.91 10.31 -4.36
CA VAL A 246 -11.13 11.12 -5.32
C VAL A 246 -9.90 10.35 -5.82
N THR A 247 -9.21 9.64 -4.92
CA THR A 247 -8.04 8.82 -5.22
C THR A 247 -8.42 7.61 -6.05
N ALA A 248 -9.40 6.82 -5.61
CA ALA A 248 -9.87 5.64 -6.33
C ALA A 248 -10.42 5.96 -7.73
N GLY A 249 -11.02 7.13 -7.94
CA GLY A 249 -11.42 7.61 -9.27
C GLY A 249 -10.28 8.18 -10.13
N ALA A 250 -9.13 8.54 -9.54
CA ALA A 250 -8.03 9.20 -10.23
C ALA A 250 -6.80 8.31 -10.52
N VAL A 251 -6.64 7.15 -9.86
CA VAL A 251 -5.44 6.30 -10.03
C VAL A 251 -5.25 5.82 -11.48
N ALA A 252 -6.30 5.37 -12.17
CA ALA A 252 -6.18 4.91 -13.56
C ALA A 252 -5.66 6.03 -14.49
N ASP A 253 -6.25 7.22 -14.40
CA ASP A 253 -5.79 8.39 -15.14
C ASP A 253 -4.37 8.83 -14.72
N LEU A 254 -4.00 8.70 -13.43
CA LEU A 254 -2.68 9.07 -12.90
C LEU A 254 -1.57 8.22 -13.51
N LEU A 255 -1.79 6.91 -13.62
CA LEU A 255 -0.86 6.00 -14.26
C LEU A 255 -0.82 6.25 -15.78
N SER A 256 -1.95 6.61 -16.39
CA SER A 256 -2.05 7.08 -17.78
C SER A 256 -1.26 8.37 -18.04
N ASP A 257 -1.34 9.36 -17.14
CA ASP A 257 -0.59 10.61 -17.21
C ASP A 257 0.90 10.42 -16.93
N LEU A 258 1.28 9.48 -16.04
CA LEU A 258 2.68 9.11 -15.80
C LEU A 258 3.30 8.38 -17.01
N GLN A 259 2.56 7.49 -17.67
CA GLN A 259 2.98 6.94 -18.98
C GLN A 259 3.21 8.06 -19.99
N ARG A 260 2.25 8.99 -20.16
CA ARG A 260 2.39 10.16 -21.05
C ARG A 260 3.59 11.04 -20.70
N LEU A 261 3.89 11.22 -19.42
CA LEU A 261 5.08 11.94 -18.95
C LEU A 261 6.36 11.19 -19.35
N ASN A 262 6.40 9.88 -19.17
CA ASN A 262 7.57 9.06 -19.44
C ASN A 262 7.89 8.94 -20.93
N CYS A 263 6.88 8.84 -21.82
CA CYS A 263 7.13 8.87 -23.27
C CYS A 263 7.81 10.18 -23.68
N ARG A 264 7.29 11.34 -23.21
CA ARG A 264 7.91 12.66 -23.43
C ARG A 264 9.27 12.86 -22.78
N ARG A 265 9.69 11.99 -21.86
CA ARG A 265 11.04 11.95 -21.30
C ARG A 265 11.95 11.13 -22.21
N MET A 266 11.52 9.94 -22.61
CA MET A 266 12.25 9.04 -23.51
C MET A 266 12.49 9.67 -24.89
N GLU A 267 11.50 10.38 -25.45
CA GLU A 267 11.61 11.22 -26.66
C GLU A 267 12.73 12.28 -26.59
N ARG A 268 13.14 12.66 -25.38
CA ARG A 268 14.16 13.68 -25.10
C ARG A 268 15.45 13.08 -24.56
N GLY A 269 15.64 11.75 -24.69
CA GLY A 269 16.79 11.03 -24.14
C GLY A 269 16.86 11.00 -22.62
N GLN A 270 15.74 11.24 -21.91
CA GLN A 270 15.69 11.25 -20.45
C GLN A 270 15.11 9.94 -19.90
N GLU A 271 15.76 9.35 -18.89
CA GLU A 271 15.23 8.16 -18.19
C GLU A 271 13.80 8.42 -17.66
N PRO A 272 12.87 7.46 -17.80
CA PRO A 272 11.52 7.58 -17.27
C PRO A 272 11.51 7.60 -15.73
N LEU A 273 10.47 8.19 -15.14
CA LEU A 273 10.16 8.03 -13.71
C LEU A 273 9.43 6.69 -13.54
N LEU A 274 10.17 5.65 -13.15
CA LEU A 274 9.76 4.25 -13.29
C LEU A 274 8.97 3.74 -12.06
N PRO A 275 7.70 3.31 -12.20
CA PRO A 275 6.96 2.64 -11.13
C PRO A 275 7.62 1.32 -10.72
N VAL A 276 7.90 1.16 -9.42
CA VAL A 276 8.56 -0.02 -8.83
C VAL A 276 7.98 -0.36 -7.46
N SER A 277 8.29 -1.57 -6.98
CA SER A 277 8.01 -2.00 -5.62
C SER A 277 8.96 -1.34 -4.59
N LEU A 278 8.53 -1.19 -3.33
CA LEU A 278 9.34 -0.54 -2.28
C LEU A 278 10.69 -1.22 -2.01
N HIS A 279 10.89 -2.48 -2.41
CA HIS A 279 12.18 -3.20 -2.31
C HIS A 279 13.37 -2.35 -2.80
N TYR A 280 13.22 -1.58 -3.87
CA TYR A 280 14.28 -0.71 -4.43
C TYR A 280 14.69 0.47 -3.52
N PHE A 281 13.80 0.87 -2.60
CA PHE A 281 14.04 1.95 -1.64
C PHE A 281 14.65 1.45 -0.32
N LEU A 282 14.67 0.14 -0.07
CA LEU A 282 15.24 -0.43 1.15
C LEU A 282 16.76 -0.22 1.20
N ARG A 283 17.26 -0.01 2.41
CA ARG A 283 18.68 0.19 2.69
C ARG A 283 19.08 -0.55 3.97
N ASP A 284 20.27 -1.12 3.95
CA ASP A 284 20.94 -1.71 5.10
C ASP A 284 22.21 -0.89 5.37
N GLN A 285 22.22 -0.12 6.46
CA GLN A 285 23.34 0.75 6.81
C GLN A 285 23.72 1.72 5.65
N GLY A 286 22.70 2.27 4.99
CA GLY A 286 22.79 3.15 3.82
C GLY A 286 22.99 2.45 2.48
N ARG A 287 23.35 1.16 2.45
CA ARG A 287 23.62 0.40 1.21
C ARG A 287 22.32 -0.18 0.64
N PRO A 288 22.08 -0.15 -0.68
CA PRO A 288 20.87 -0.74 -1.26
C PRO A 288 20.78 -2.23 -0.97
N ARG A 289 19.65 -2.66 -0.40
CA ARG A 289 19.34 -4.07 -0.16
C ARG A 289 19.15 -4.80 -1.50
N PRO A 290 19.57 -6.07 -1.65
CA PRO A 290 19.25 -6.87 -2.83
C PRO A 290 17.73 -6.94 -3.06
N VAL A 291 17.31 -6.71 -4.31
CA VAL A 291 15.89 -6.80 -4.71
C VAL A 291 15.58 -8.24 -5.15
N PRO A 292 14.51 -8.89 -4.66
CA PRO A 292 14.18 -10.28 -5.03
C PRO A 292 14.02 -10.46 -6.55
N ALA A 293 14.50 -11.58 -7.10
CA ALA A 293 14.53 -11.81 -8.55
C ALA A 293 13.15 -11.65 -9.24
N LYS A 294 12.08 -12.15 -8.61
CA LYS A 294 10.68 -11.99 -9.07
C LYS A 294 10.24 -10.51 -9.17
N VAL A 295 10.76 -9.65 -8.28
CA VAL A 295 10.49 -8.21 -8.29
C VAL A 295 11.30 -7.52 -9.40
N GLN A 296 12.55 -7.93 -9.61
CA GLN A 296 13.37 -7.45 -10.73
C GLN A 296 12.73 -7.80 -12.08
N ALA A 297 12.25 -9.03 -12.26
CA ALA A 297 11.55 -9.49 -13.46
C ALA A 297 10.31 -8.64 -13.76
N ARG A 298 9.40 -8.44 -12.78
CA ARG A 298 8.22 -7.57 -12.94
C ARG A 298 8.58 -6.13 -13.32
N THR A 299 9.68 -5.59 -12.79
CA THR A 299 10.16 -4.24 -13.16
C THR A 299 10.80 -4.20 -14.55
N ALA A 300 11.47 -5.26 -15.01
CA ALA A 300 11.96 -5.39 -16.38
C ALA A 300 10.80 -5.52 -17.40
N GLU A 301 9.81 -6.35 -17.10
CA GLU A 301 8.56 -6.48 -17.88
C GLU A 301 7.84 -5.13 -18.01
N TYR A 302 7.72 -4.37 -16.91
CA TYR A 302 7.13 -3.04 -16.95
C TYR A 302 7.96 -2.07 -17.82
N ARG A 303 9.30 -2.11 -17.76
CA ARG A 303 10.16 -1.27 -18.61
C ARG A 303 9.97 -1.60 -20.10
N ALA A 304 9.87 -2.88 -20.46
CA ALA A 304 9.59 -3.29 -21.84
C ALA A 304 8.19 -2.86 -22.31
N TYR A 305 7.17 -3.08 -21.47
CA TYR A 305 5.78 -2.63 -21.71
C TYR A 305 5.68 -1.11 -21.90
N LEU A 306 6.44 -0.32 -21.13
CA LEU A 306 6.49 1.14 -21.26
C LEU A 306 7.04 1.58 -22.63
N VAL A 307 8.08 0.90 -23.16
CA VAL A 307 8.62 1.18 -24.51
C VAL A 307 7.53 0.97 -25.57
N GLN A 308 6.87 -0.19 -25.56
CA GLN A 308 5.76 -0.49 -26.48
C GLN A 308 4.65 0.56 -26.39
N VAL A 309 4.19 0.90 -25.18
CA VAL A 309 3.13 1.89 -24.97
C VAL A 309 3.51 3.27 -25.54
N CYS A 310 4.78 3.65 -25.49
CA CYS A 310 5.24 4.92 -26.06
C CYS A 310 5.32 4.87 -27.59
N GLN A 311 5.84 3.78 -28.17
CA GLN A 311 5.86 3.57 -29.63
C GLN A 311 4.45 3.61 -30.22
N GLU A 312 3.52 2.82 -29.68
CA GLU A 312 2.14 2.83 -30.15
C GLU A 312 1.45 4.20 -29.99
N ARG A 313 1.84 5.01 -28.98
CA ARG A 313 1.31 6.37 -28.79
C ARG A 313 1.83 7.32 -29.86
N GLN A 314 3.12 7.23 -30.20
CA GLN A 314 3.75 8.00 -31.27
C GLN A 314 3.11 7.66 -32.62
N GLU A 315 2.99 6.38 -32.98
CA GLU A 315 2.31 5.98 -34.21
C GLU A 315 0.84 6.43 -34.26
N ARG A 316 0.11 6.40 -33.14
CA ARG A 316 -1.28 6.88 -33.08
C ARG A 316 -1.36 8.39 -33.30
N GLN A 317 -0.42 9.16 -32.75
CA GLN A 317 -0.30 10.59 -33.01
C GLN A 317 0.05 10.86 -34.48
N GLU A 318 1.06 10.18 -35.04
CA GLU A 318 1.43 10.33 -36.45
C GLU A 318 0.30 9.94 -37.42
N ARG A 319 -0.51 8.93 -37.09
CA ARG A 319 -1.69 8.57 -37.90
C ARG A 319 -2.76 9.67 -37.84
N GLN A 320 -2.99 10.26 -36.67
CA GLN A 320 -3.91 11.40 -36.53
C GLN A 320 -3.38 12.63 -37.29
N GLU A 321 -2.09 12.96 -37.16
CA GLU A 321 -1.50 14.14 -37.84
C GLU A 321 -1.49 14.00 -39.38
N ARG A 322 -1.39 12.78 -39.91
CA ARG A 322 -1.59 12.49 -41.34
C ARG A 322 -3.06 12.66 -41.75
N GLN A 323 -3.99 12.10 -40.97
CA GLN A 323 -5.42 12.25 -41.26
C GLN A 323 -5.87 13.73 -41.16
N ASP A 324 -5.45 14.47 -40.14
CA ASP A 324 -5.72 15.90 -39.96
C ASP A 324 -5.09 16.76 -41.09
N HIS A 325 -4.12 16.22 -41.84
CA HIS A 325 -3.55 16.84 -43.03
C HIS A 325 -4.33 16.50 -44.31
N GLU A 326 -4.82 15.26 -44.44
CA GLU A 326 -5.64 14.79 -45.57
C GLU A 326 -7.07 15.36 -45.53
N ASP A 327 -7.70 15.39 -44.35
CA ASP A 327 -9.02 15.99 -44.10
C ASP A 327 -8.99 17.54 -44.08
N ARG A 328 -7.81 18.16 -44.26
CA ARG A 328 -7.65 19.62 -44.22
C ARG A 328 -8.26 20.28 -45.45
N PRO A 329 -9.33 21.10 -45.32
CA PRO A 329 -9.95 21.73 -46.48
C PRO A 329 -8.98 22.70 -47.16
N ALA A 330 -9.01 22.73 -48.49
CA ALA A 330 -8.24 23.67 -49.30
C ALA A 330 -8.50 25.12 -48.84
N PRO A 331 -7.48 26.01 -48.85
CA PRO A 331 -7.62 27.37 -48.35
C PRO A 331 -8.79 28.11 -49.00
N ARG A 332 -9.76 28.51 -48.17
CA ARG A 332 -10.81 29.46 -48.57
C ARG A 332 -10.36 30.86 -48.18
N ASP A 333 -10.26 31.75 -49.16
CA ASP A 333 -10.07 33.18 -48.92
C ASP A 333 -11.27 33.75 -48.16
N LEU A 334 -11.14 33.85 -46.84
CA LEU A 334 -12.13 34.44 -45.96
C LEU A 334 -11.52 35.66 -45.26
N ALA A 335 -11.93 36.83 -45.73
CA ALA A 335 -11.55 38.11 -45.15
C ALA A 335 -12.00 38.21 -43.69
N ALA A 336 -11.30 39.06 -42.92
CA ALA A 336 -11.46 39.15 -41.48
C ALA A 336 -12.86 39.63 -41.04
N SER A 337 -13.36 39.08 -39.94
CA SER A 337 -14.38 39.73 -39.12
C SER A 337 -14.19 39.51 -37.62
N ASP A 338 -14.39 40.60 -36.89
CA ASP A 338 -14.83 40.71 -35.49
C ASP A 338 -14.19 39.82 -34.40
N ARG A 339 -13.18 40.37 -33.71
CA ARG A 339 -12.81 39.95 -32.35
C ARG A 339 -13.52 40.84 -31.33
N ARG A 340 -14.60 40.35 -30.72
CA ARG A 340 -15.20 40.97 -29.52
C ARG A 340 -14.51 40.50 -28.25
N ASP A 341 -14.06 41.45 -27.43
CA ASP A 341 -13.38 41.15 -26.16
C ASP A 341 -14.35 40.99 -24.99
N THR A 342 -13.94 40.21 -23.99
CA THR A 342 -14.65 39.98 -22.73
C THR A 342 -13.64 39.86 -21.58
N THR A 343 -13.16 41.01 -21.10
CA THR A 343 -12.17 41.17 -20.02
C THR A 343 -12.84 41.62 -18.73
N ASP A 344 -13.36 40.66 -17.96
CA ASP A 344 -13.87 40.88 -16.60
C ASP A 344 -13.75 39.59 -15.76
N GLY A 345 -14.18 38.44 -16.33
CA GLY A 345 -14.07 37.12 -15.68
C GLY A 345 -12.68 36.46 -15.63
N ARG A 346 -11.59 37.17 -15.96
CA ARG A 346 -10.22 36.61 -16.08
C ARG A 346 -9.36 36.87 -14.84
N ASP A 347 -9.40 38.07 -14.28
CA ASP A 347 -8.36 38.50 -13.32
C ASP A 347 -8.50 37.84 -11.95
N LEU A 348 -9.75 37.65 -11.48
CA LEU A 348 -10.05 36.83 -10.30
C LEU A 348 -9.69 35.33 -10.45
N LYS A 349 -9.48 34.85 -11.69
CA LYS A 349 -8.96 33.50 -11.95
C LYS A 349 -7.44 33.48 -12.05
N LEU A 350 -6.83 34.55 -12.57
CA LEU A 350 -5.37 34.75 -12.62
C LEU A 350 -4.77 34.85 -11.21
N ASP A 351 -5.32 35.71 -10.33
CA ASP A 351 -4.91 35.81 -8.92
C ASP A 351 -4.97 34.45 -8.20
N ARG A 352 -6.12 33.77 -8.29
CA ARG A 352 -6.30 32.43 -7.69
C ARG A 352 -5.37 31.36 -8.29
N ALA A 353 -4.89 31.53 -9.51
CA ALA A 353 -3.89 30.65 -10.12
C ALA A 353 -2.47 31.01 -9.67
N GLN A 354 -2.15 32.30 -9.53
CA GLN A 354 -0.88 32.80 -9.03
C GLN A 354 -0.66 32.40 -7.56
N GLN A 355 -1.64 32.66 -6.67
CA GLN A 355 -1.58 32.21 -5.27
C GLN A 355 -1.43 30.69 -5.11
N ARG A 356 -1.81 29.89 -6.12
CA ARG A 356 -1.58 28.43 -6.14
C ARG A 356 -0.17 28.07 -6.61
N ARG A 357 0.45 28.86 -7.49
CA ARG A 357 1.87 28.73 -7.88
C ARG A 357 2.78 29.08 -6.70
N GLU A 358 2.57 30.24 -6.09
CA GLU A 358 3.35 30.74 -4.94
C GLU A 358 3.32 29.74 -3.76
N ARG A 359 2.15 29.21 -3.40
CA ARG A 359 2.02 28.18 -2.34
C ARG A 359 2.71 26.86 -2.72
N ARG A 360 2.78 26.50 -4.01
CA ARG A 360 3.54 25.31 -4.48
C ARG A 360 5.04 25.55 -4.46
N GLU A 361 5.50 26.76 -4.80
CA GLU A 361 6.91 27.15 -4.74
C GLU A 361 7.42 27.25 -3.30
N LEU A 362 6.60 27.79 -2.37
CA LEU A 362 6.89 27.75 -0.94
C LEU A 362 7.05 26.31 -0.44
N ARG A 363 6.10 25.40 -0.76
CA ARG A 363 6.24 23.97 -0.42
C ARG A 363 7.52 23.35 -0.99
N ARG A 364 7.86 23.64 -2.25
CA ARG A 364 9.09 23.15 -2.89
C ARG A 364 10.35 23.67 -2.17
N ARG A 365 10.33 24.90 -1.69
CA ARG A 365 11.40 25.47 -0.86
C ARG A 365 11.50 24.78 0.50
N GLU A 366 10.40 24.64 1.23
CA GLU A 366 10.33 23.92 2.52
C GLU A 366 10.85 22.47 2.39
N ARG A 367 10.49 21.78 1.29
CA ARG A 367 10.97 20.43 0.94
C ARG A 367 12.48 20.40 0.69
N ARG A 368 13.02 21.34 -0.10
CA ARG A 368 14.47 21.47 -0.35
C ARG A 368 15.25 21.75 0.93
N GLU A 369 14.82 22.72 1.73
CA GLU A 369 15.47 23.05 3.00
C GLU A 369 15.42 21.86 3.99
N ARG A 370 14.32 21.08 4.00
CA ARG A 370 14.24 19.81 4.74
C ARG A 370 15.20 18.74 4.22
N ARG A 371 15.41 18.63 2.90
CA ARG A 371 16.38 17.71 2.29
C ARG A 371 17.82 18.11 2.63
N GLU A 372 18.17 19.39 2.51
CA GLU A 372 19.50 19.90 2.87
C GLU A 372 19.81 19.69 4.36
N ARG A 373 18.84 19.96 5.25
CA ARG A 373 18.98 19.65 6.69
C ARG A 373 19.16 18.15 6.96
N ARG A 374 18.51 17.26 6.20
CA ARG A 374 18.71 15.80 6.28
C ARG A 374 20.08 15.34 5.79
N LEU A 375 20.62 15.98 4.74
CA LEU A 375 21.95 15.67 4.22
C LEU A 375 23.04 16.11 5.19
N ARG A 376 22.99 17.36 5.68
CA ARG A 376 23.92 17.85 6.72
C ARG A 376 23.88 16.99 7.98
N ALA A 377 22.68 16.64 8.48
CA ALA A 377 22.54 15.77 9.64
C ALA A 377 22.98 14.30 9.40
N ARG A 378 23.23 13.87 8.15
CA ARG A 378 23.90 12.58 7.83
C ARG A 378 25.42 12.74 7.75
N GLU A 379 25.89 13.88 7.27
CA GLU A 379 27.31 14.26 7.21
C GLU A 379 27.87 14.45 8.63
N GLU A 380 27.15 15.18 9.49
CA GLU A 380 27.41 15.36 10.93
C GLU A 380 27.30 14.06 11.76
N GLN A 381 26.77 12.97 11.20
CA GLN A 381 26.60 11.66 11.85
C GLN A 381 27.43 10.56 11.19
N ALA A 382 28.25 10.89 10.19
CA ALA A 382 29.29 9.98 9.71
C ALA A 382 30.40 9.92 10.76
N PRO A 383 30.81 8.73 11.24
CA PRO A 383 31.95 8.62 12.12
C PRO A 383 33.22 8.99 11.36
N ASP A 384 34.06 9.85 11.95
CA ASP A 384 35.36 10.24 11.40
C ASP A 384 36.19 9.00 11.08
N ARG A 385 36.44 8.78 9.78
CA ARG A 385 37.44 7.84 9.31
C ARG A 385 38.76 8.60 9.17
N PRO A 386 39.85 8.20 9.85
CA PRO A 386 41.14 8.81 9.62
C PRO A 386 41.54 8.64 8.14
N ALA A 387 42.01 9.72 7.54
CA ALA A 387 42.32 9.78 6.11
C ALA A 387 43.72 9.19 5.82
N GLU A 388 43.82 7.86 5.83
CA GLU A 388 45.07 7.18 5.47
C GLU A 388 45.33 7.16 3.94
N ASP A 389 46.62 7.22 3.64
CA ASP A 389 47.27 7.77 2.45
C ASP A 389 46.79 7.23 1.08
N ARG A 390 46.68 8.14 0.09
CA ARG A 390 46.63 7.80 -1.34
C ARG A 390 48.03 7.88 -1.96
N ARG A 391 48.89 6.92 -1.63
CA ARG A 391 50.11 6.60 -2.40
C ARG A 391 50.22 5.09 -2.56
N GLY A 392 50.58 4.65 -3.75
CA GLY A 392 50.68 3.23 -4.09
C GLY A 392 52.11 2.71 -3.98
N ALA A 393 52.25 1.48 -3.47
CA ALA A 393 53.40 0.62 -3.62
C ALA A 393 52.96 -0.85 -3.50
N GLU A 394 53.83 -1.78 -3.90
CA GLU A 394 53.53 -3.20 -4.07
C GLU A 394 53.54 -4.00 -2.75
N ARG A 395 52.99 -5.23 -2.79
CA ARG A 395 53.14 -6.23 -1.70
C ARG A 395 54.57 -6.80 -1.72
N PRO A 396 55.14 -7.20 -0.58
CA PRO A 396 55.13 -8.64 -0.30
C PRO A 396 54.98 -9.06 1.19
N VAL A 397 54.89 -10.38 1.35
CA VAL A 397 54.62 -11.23 2.53
C VAL A 397 55.63 -11.12 3.68
N GLY A 398 55.18 -11.24 4.93
CA GLY A 398 56.00 -11.51 6.13
C GLY A 398 55.15 -11.84 7.39
N PRO A 399 55.52 -12.81 8.27
CA PRO A 399 54.73 -13.21 9.46
C PRO A 399 55.33 -12.72 10.81
N VAL A 400 54.79 -13.25 11.93
CA VAL A 400 55.22 -13.15 13.37
C VAL A 400 55.19 -11.75 14.02
N SER A 401 54.95 -11.56 15.34
CA SER A 401 54.49 -12.45 16.45
C SER A 401 53.91 -11.61 17.61
N TRP A 402 53.14 -12.23 18.52
CA TRP A 402 52.78 -11.65 19.82
C TRP A 402 54.01 -11.36 20.70
N PRO A 403 53.90 -10.41 21.64
CA PRO A 403 54.00 -10.83 23.05
C PRO A 403 53.01 -10.15 24.03
N THR A 404 52.86 -10.82 25.17
CA THR A 404 52.09 -10.55 26.41
C THR A 404 52.35 -9.20 27.10
N GLY A 405 51.37 -8.70 27.87
CA GLY A 405 51.55 -7.54 28.77
C GLY A 405 50.37 -7.17 29.69
N GLU A 406 50.08 -7.99 30.71
CA GLU A 406 49.41 -7.60 31.97
C GLU A 406 50.39 -7.82 33.14
N PRO A 407 50.19 -7.31 34.38
CA PRO A 407 49.04 -6.56 34.95
C PRO A 407 49.49 -5.13 35.40
N THR A 408 48.90 -4.30 36.27
CA THR A 408 48.02 -4.40 37.47
C THR A 408 47.33 -3.05 37.75
N GLY A 409 46.19 -3.01 38.46
CA GLY A 409 45.73 -1.81 39.18
C GLY A 409 44.22 -1.70 39.44
N GLU A 410 43.78 -2.00 40.67
CA GLU A 410 42.40 -1.79 41.14
C GLU A 410 42.22 -0.44 41.89
N PRO A 411 40.97 0.03 42.13
CA PRO A 411 40.67 1.47 42.14
C PRO A 411 40.68 2.16 43.52
N THR A 412 40.82 3.49 43.49
CA THR A 412 40.59 4.40 44.64
C THR A 412 39.83 5.65 44.23
N GLY A 413 38.72 5.97 44.92
CA GLY A 413 38.02 7.26 44.78
C GLY A 413 36.50 7.17 44.92
N GLN A 414 35.97 7.37 46.13
CA GLN A 414 34.53 7.62 46.36
C GLN A 414 34.18 9.11 46.14
N PRO A 415 32.91 9.44 45.80
CA PRO A 415 32.49 10.80 45.52
C PRO A 415 32.19 11.62 46.80
N ASN A 416 32.50 12.92 46.76
CA ASN A 416 31.99 13.92 47.70
C ASN A 416 30.85 14.72 47.05
N GLY A 417 29.78 15.01 47.80
CA GLY A 417 28.73 15.95 47.36
C GLY A 417 27.34 15.70 47.96
N GLU A 418 27.11 16.15 49.19
CA GLU A 418 25.76 16.30 49.75
C GLU A 418 25.10 17.60 49.27
N PRO A 419 23.76 17.61 49.13
CA PRO A 419 22.96 18.80 49.35
C PRO A 419 21.87 18.56 50.42
N THR A 420 21.85 19.42 51.44
CA THR A 420 20.83 19.41 52.52
C THR A 420 19.56 20.20 52.17
N SER A 421 18.42 19.77 52.74
CA SER A 421 17.23 20.53 53.21
C SER A 421 16.95 21.96 52.68
N GLU A 422 15.71 22.39 52.40
CA GLU A 422 14.41 22.03 53.01
C GLU A 422 13.24 22.12 52.01
N THR A 423 12.10 21.48 52.31
CA THR A 423 10.80 22.19 52.54
C THR A 423 9.73 21.23 53.08
N THR A 424 8.83 21.73 53.93
CA THR A 424 7.90 20.92 54.75
C THR A 424 6.43 21.22 54.43
N SER A 425 5.61 20.20 54.23
CA SER A 425 4.17 20.20 54.61
C SER A 425 3.50 18.83 54.38
N GLU A 426 2.92 18.25 55.42
CA GLU A 426 1.84 17.26 55.31
C GLU A 426 0.46 17.99 55.26
N PRO A 427 -0.65 17.30 54.95
CA PRO A 427 -1.35 16.59 56.03
C PRO A 427 -1.93 15.20 55.66
N THR A 428 -2.20 14.42 56.70
CA THR A 428 -2.81 13.07 56.68
C THR A 428 -4.27 13.05 56.21
N SER A 429 -4.73 11.95 55.60
CA SER A 429 -6.08 11.37 55.83
C SER A 429 -6.22 9.97 55.24
N GLU A 430 -6.50 8.98 56.09
CA GLU A 430 -7.05 7.68 55.69
C GLU A 430 -8.59 7.74 55.66
N PRO A 431 -9.23 6.82 54.92
CA PRO A 431 -10.54 6.31 55.33
C PRO A 431 -10.55 4.77 55.41
N THR A 432 -10.75 4.25 56.63
CA THR A 432 -11.04 2.83 56.87
C THR A 432 -12.52 2.54 56.64
N SER A 433 -12.87 1.46 55.92
CA SER A 433 -14.15 0.74 56.12
C SER A 433 -14.12 -0.65 55.47
N GLU A 434 -14.37 -1.69 56.26
CA GLU A 434 -14.73 -3.02 55.77
C GLU A 434 -16.23 -3.06 55.40
N PRO A 435 -16.66 -4.07 54.63
CA PRO A 435 -17.94 -4.71 54.86
C PRO A 435 -17.76 -6.18 55.27
N THR A 436 -18.45 -6.57 56.35
CA THR A 436 -18.33 -7.88 57.00
C THR A 436 -18.84 -9.03 56.15
N SER A 437 -18.21 -10.20 56.28
CA SER A 437 -18.79 -11.47 55.83
C SER A 437 -19.69 -12.07 56.91
N GLU A 438 -20.93 -12.40 56.57
CA GLU A 438 -21.65 -13.48 57.24
C GLU A 438 -22.58 -14.21 56.24
N THR A 439 -22.87 -15.48 56.51
CA THR A 439 -23.52 -16.38 55.55
C THR A 439 -24.57 -17.24 56.22
N THR A 440 -25.70 -17.45 55.54
CA THR A 440 -26.70 -18.47 55.89
C THR A 440 -27.12 -19.20 54.62
N GLY A 441 -27.03 -20.53 54.62
CA GLY A 441 -27.51 -21.39 53.53
C GLY A 441 -29.01 -21.75 53.66
N GLN A 442 -29.54 -22.71 52.90
CA GLN A 442 -28.92 -23.53 51.83
C GLN A 442 -30.01 -23.96 50.78
N PRO A 443 -29.91 -25.02 49.95
CA PRO A 443 -30.48 -25.00 48.60
C PRO A 443 -31.83 -25.73 48.44
N THR A 444 -32.34 -25.75 47.21
CA THR A 444 -33.23 -26.80 46.70
C THR A 444 -32.72 -27.28 45.34
N ASP A 445 -32.56 -28.58 45.16
CA ASP A 445 -32.10 -29.23 43.92
C ASP A 445 -33.28 -29.65 43.03
N GLU A 446 -33.18 -29.44 41.71
CA GLU A 446 -33.51 -30.47 40.70
C GLU A 446 -33.02 -30.08 39.27
N PRO A 447 -32.47 -31.01 38.46
CA PRO A 447 -31.98 -30.73 37.10
C PRO A 447 -32.88 -31.40 36.00
N PRO A 448 -32.44 -31.79 34.77
CA PRO A 448 -33.03 -31.22 33.56
C PRO A 448 -33.84 -32.21 32.68
N GLY A 449 -34.87 -31.70 31.98
CA GLY A 449 -35.77 -32.51 31.14
C GLY A 449 -35.69 -32.23 29.63
N ALA A 450 -35.07 -33.14 28.88
CA ALA A 450 -35.16 -33.33 27.42
C ALA A 450 -34.56 -34.71 27.05
N PRO A 451 -34.83 -35.34 25.87
CA PRO A 451 -35.65 -34.88 24.74
C PRO A 451 -36.75 -35.89 24.29
N ALA A 452 -37.53 -35.55 23.25
CA ALA A 452 -38.25 -36.51 22.41
C ALA A 452 -38.37 -36.02 20.96
N HIS A 453 -38.32 -36.95 20.00
CA HIS A 453 -38.47 -36.75 18.54
C HIS A 453 -39.82 -37.37 18.06
N PRO A 454 -40.11 -37.48 16.75
CA PRO A 454 -40.27 -36.42 15.74
C PRO A 454 -41.61 -36.54 14.98
N THR A 455 -41.94 -35.56 14.12
CA THR A 455 -42.77 -35.86 12.92
C THR A 455 -42.39 -34.98 11.73
N ASP A 456 -42.29 -35.59 10.55
CA ASP A 456 -42.24 -34.95 9.23
C ASP A 456 -43.67 -34.61 8.78
N LEU A 457 -43.85 -33.50 8.03
CA LEU A 457 -44.88 -33.41 6.99
C LEU A 457 -44.60 -32.23 6.03
N ARG A 458 -45.04 -32.40 4.78
CA ARG A 458 -44.70 -31.54 3.63
C ARG A 458 -45.79 -30.52 3.31
N GLY A 459 -45.36 -29.35 2.81
CA GLY A 459 -46.00 -28.64 1.71
C GLY A 459 -47.12 -27.64 2.04
N ILE A 460 -46.92 -26.38 1.67
CA ILE A 460 -47.46 -25.76 0.43
C ILE A 460 -46.60 -24.54 0.10
#